data_AF-A0AA35IYI2-F1
#
_entry.id   AF-A0AA35IYI2-F1
#
_cell.length_a   1.000
_cell.length_b   1.000
_cell.length_c   1.000
_cell.angle_alpha   90.00
_cell.angle_beta   90.00
_cell.angle_gamma   90.00
#
_symmetry.space_group_name_H-M   'P 1'
#
loop_
_entity.id
_entity.type
_entity.pdbx_description
1 polymer ?
#
loop_
_entity_poly.entity_id
_entity_poly.type
_entity_poly.pdbx_seq_one_letter_code
_entity_poly.pdbx_strand_id
1 'polypeptide(L)'
;MKVPLGLWNASRANIWSTQRRVLSMSKRLSSNANGGASTASTTKEGPAFSADLFMHPEKWKGLPPQKILELYWERMARLGSEYKPNKDELNALLTTSEYSEVPANDIKKLYYRGEQGAIDIKGGSVNRDNSLRPFMFDELPSQAQELVAQHREQRFYNRLAAYELPLLAQYRQEYKRPSAKTHPVTYRYTSYIGEDHPNSRKVVLSVKTDELGLEERSLHKFRVLARSRYDHITDIFKMSSDKFEQASQNARYLHDILQKLLAESKDLTKDDFSDVPLDTRHTIAKNLRKKKRDYKFPEHWKRPEDAPKKKFNIVDQLLDSVE
;
A
#
# COMPACT_ATOMS: atom_id res chain seq x y z
N MET A 1 -30.46 6.06 -61.46
CA MET A 1 -30.23 4.65 -61.10
C MET A 1 -29.59 4.57 -59.71
N LYS A 2 -30.20 3.78 -58.83
CA LYS A 2 -29.64 2.96 -57.73
C LYS A 2 -28.97 3.61 -56.48
N VAL A 3 -29.69 3.44 -55.35
CA VAL A 3 -29.26 3.34 -53.93
C VAL A 3 -28.18 2.24 -53.74
N PRO A 4 -27.37 2.14 -52.65
CA PRO A 4 -27.88 1.76 -51.30
C PRO A 4 -27.10 2.24 -50.04
N LEU A 5 -27.83 2.12 -48.92
CA LEU A 5 -27.47 1.89 -47.51
C LEU A 5 -26.01 1.57 -47.12
N GLY A 6 -25.57 2.20 -46.02
CA GLY A 6 -24.40 1.79 -45.23
C GLY A 6 -24.69 1.95 -43.73
N LEU A 7 -24.90 0.82 -43.06
CA LEU A 7 -25.12 0.65 -41.63
C LEU A 7 -23.97 1.20 -40.78
N TRP A 8 -24.29 1.86 -39.66
CA TRP A 8 -23.42 1.85 -38.48
C TRP A 8 -24.22 1.34 -37.28
N ASN A 9 -23.94 0.07 -36.95
CA ASN A 9 -24.20 -0.54 -35.66
C ASN A 9 -23.34 0.16 -34.60
N ALA A 10 -23.96 0.65 -33.53
CA ALA A 10 -23.30 0.79 -32.24
C ALA A 10 -24.14 0.08 -31.19
N SER A 11 -23.76 -1.17 -30.96
CA SER A 11 -24.23 -2.05 -29.91
C SER A 11 -23.88 -1.47 -28.54
N ARG A 12 -24.82 -1.64 -27.60
CA ARG A 12 -24.66 -1.78 -26.14
C ARG A 12 -23.32 -1.32 -25.54
N ALA A 13 -23.36 -0.21 -24.81
CA ALA A 13 -22.42 0.03 -23.73
C ALA A 13 -23.18 0.37 -22.45
N ASN A 14 -23.22 -0.63 -21.57
CA ASN A 14 -23.50 -0.49 -20.15
C ASN A 14 -22.69 0.67 -19.58
N ILE A 15 -23.38 1.65 -18.98
CA ILE A 15 -22.76 2.58 -18.05
C ILE A 15 -23.67 2.55 -16.83
N TRP A 16 -23.04 2.32 -15.67
CA TRP A 16 -23.53 2.20 -14.28
C TRP A 16 -22.93 0.88 -13.74
N SER A 17 -21.73 0.91 -13.19
CA SER A 17 -21.55 1.38 -11.84
C SER A 17 -20.07 1.67 -11.58
N THR A 18 -19.75 2.89 -11.16
CA THR A 18 -18.54 3.14 -10.39
C THR A 18 -18.74 2.49 -9.02
N GLN A 19 -18.40 1.20 -8.92
CA GLN A 19 -18.26 0.51 -7.64
C GLN A 19 -17.19 1.21 -6.81
N ARG A 20 -17.60 2.04 -5.84
CA ARG A 20 -16.80 2.28 -4.64
C ARG A 20 -16.69 0.94 -3.92
N ARG A 21 -15.60 0.23 -4.18
CA ARG A 21 -15.19 -0.94 -3.40
C ARG A 21 -14.80 -0.44 -2.01
N VAL A 22 -15.78 -0.37 -1.10
CA VAL A 22 -15.51 -0.21 0.34
C VAL A 22 -14.93 -1.54 0.80
N LEU A 23 -13.60 -1.61 0.88
CA LEU A 23 -12.90 -2.70 1.53
C LEU A 23 -13.25 -2.65 3.03
N SER A 24 -14.28 -3.38 3.46
CA SER A 24 -14.47 -3.65 4.88
C SER A 24 -13.38 -4.63 5.30
N MET A 25 -12.34 -4.12 5.97
CA MET A 25 -11.37 -4.96 6.68
C MET A 25 -12.09 -5.67 7.82
N SER A 26 -12.54 -6.90 7.57
CA SER A 26 -13.06 -7.79 8.59
C SER A 26 -11.90 -8.25 9.47
N LYS A 27 -11.70 -7.63 10.63
CA LYS A 27 -10.83 -8.16 11.70
C LYS A 27 -11.41 -9.50 12.15
N ARG A 28 -10.84 -10.62 11.68
CA ARG A 28 -11.00 -11.92 12.34
C ARG A 28 -10.12 -11.92 13.59
N LEU A 29 -10.73 -11.71 14.75
CA LEU A 29 -10.11 -12.03 16.04
C LEU A 29 -10.17 -13.56 16.22
N SER A 30 -9.01 -14.20 16.20
CA SER A 30 -8.81 -15.57 16.65
C SER A 30 -8.88 -15.57 18.18
N SER A 31 -9.87 -16.24 18.75
CA SER A 31 -9.97 -16.47 20.19
C SER A 31 -9.09 -17.65 20.58
N ASN A 32 -7.97 -17.40 21.24
CA ASN A 32 -7.38 -18.36 22.16
C ASN A 32 -6.52 -17.67 23.22
N ALA A 33 -6.58 -18.23 24.44
CA ALA A 33 -5.78 -17.95 25.64
C ALA A 33 -6.42 -17.08 26.75
N ASN A 34 -6.89 -17.81 27.76
CA ASN A 34 -6.93 -17.56 29.21
C ASN A 34 -6.14 -16.36 29.76
N GLY A 35 -6.78 -15.68 30.73
CA GLY A 35 -6.12 -15.20 31.95
C GLY A 35 -6.10 -13.69 32.16
N GLY A 36 -6.80 -13.22 33.20
CA GLY A 36 -6.56 -11.91 33.82
C GLY A 36 -7.79 -11.03 33.95
N ALA A 37 -8.56 -11.21 35.02
CA ALA A 37 -9.59 -10.27 35.44
C ALA A 37 -8.92 -8.94 35.86
N SER A 38 -9.25 -7.86 35.15
CA SER A 38 -9.02 -6.50 35.63
C SER A 38 -10.27 -5.68 35.34
N THR A 39 -10.87 -5.16 36.40
CA THR A 39 -12.09 -4.35 36.41
C THR A 39 -11.78 -2.97 35.83
N ALA A 40 -12.15 -2.76 34.57
CA ALA A 40 -12.16 -1.44 33.93
C ALA A 40 -13.59 -0.87 33.95
N SER A 41 -13.69 0.34 34.48
CA SER A 41 -14.90 1.14 34.67
C SER A 41 -15.69 1.35 33.37
N THR A 42 -16.94 0.89 33.36
CA THR A 42 -17.91 1.10 32.28
C THR A 42 -18.29 2.58 32.17
N THR A 43 -17.63 3.31 31.26
CA THR A 43 -18.18 4.55 30.70
C THR A 43 -19.44 4.19 29.91
N LYS A 44 -20.58 4.78 30.28
CA LYS A 44 -21.88 4.58 29.63
C LYS A 44 -21.82 5.06 28.18
N GLU A 45 -21.56 4.14 27.26
CA GLU A 45 -21.91 4.30 25.85
C GLU A 45 -23.44 4.25 25.74
N GLY A 46 -24.05 5.18 25.00
CA GLY A 46 -25.46 5.10 24.63
C GLY A 46 -25.75 3.79 23.89
N PRO A 47 -27.02 3.36 23.74
CA PRO A 47 -27.35 2.04 23.20
C PRO A 47 -26.76 1.91 21.79
N ALA A 48 -25.67 1.14 21.68
CA ALA A 48 -25.07 0.78 20.41
C ALA A 48 -26.06 -0.11 19.66
N PHE A 49 -26.79 0.48 18.70
CA PHE A 49 -27.71 -0.27 17.85
C PHE A 49 -26.91 -1.31 17.06
N SER A 50 -27.35 -2.56 17.09
CA SER A 50 -26.71 -3.66 16.37
C SER A 50 -26.64 -3.35 14.88
N ALA A 51 -25.49 -3.54 14.23
CA ALA A 51 -25.29 -3.28 12.79
C ALA A 51 -26.26 -4.07 11.87
N ASP A 52 -26.91 -5.11 12.39
CA ASP A 52 -27.86 -5.97 11.70
C ASP A 52 -29.34 -5.59 11.97
N LEU A 53 -29.59 -4.38 12.48
CA LEU A 53 -30.94 -3.95 12.84
C LEU A 53 -31.89 -3.92 11.63
N PHE A 54 -31.38 -3.61 10.43
CA PHE A 54 -32.16 -3.56 9.19
C PHE A 54 -32.74 -4.95 8.77
N MET A 55 -32.19 -6.05 9.28
CA MET A 55 -32.68 -7.39 8.96
C MET A 55 -33.95 -7.76 9.75
N HIS A 56 -34.13 -7.16 10.94
CA HIS A 56 -35.21 -7.44 11.88
C HIS A 56 -36.19 -6.27 12.02
N PRO A 57 -37.12 -6.07 11.06
CA PRO A 57 -38.09 -4.98 11.11
C PRO A 57 -39.05 -5.00 12.30
N GLU A 58 -39.22 -6.15 12.96
CA GLU A 58 -39.96 -6.30 14.22
C GLU A 58 -39.45 -5.40 15.34
N LYS A 59 -38.15 -5.07 15.31
CA LYS A 59 -37.46 -4.28 16.35
C LYS A 59 -37.50 -2.78 16.08
N TRP A 60 -38.07 -2.33 14.96
CA TRP A 60 -38.06 -0.91 14.58
C TRP A 60 -39.15 -0.08 15.29
N LYS A 61 -40.04 -0.74 16.02
CA LYS A 61 -41.08 -0.06 16.82
C LYS A 61 -40.46 0.80 17.92
N GLY A 62 -40.95 2.04 18.05
CA GLY A 62 -40.50 2.99 19.08
C GLY A 62 -39.20 3.74 18.78
N LEU A 63 -38.63 3.55 17.58
CA LEU A 63 -37.49 4.35 17.11
C LEU A 63 -37.96 5.72 16.57
N PRO A 64 -37.08 6.73 16.54
CA PRO A 64 -37.43 8.02 15.95
C PRO A 64 -37.72 7.87 14.45
N PRO A 65 -38.67 8.64 13.88
CA PRO A 65 -39.12 8.48 12.49
C PRO A 65 -38.00 8.49 11.45
N GLN A 66 -37.04 9.42 11.57
CA GLN A 66 -35.88 9.50 10.67
C GLN A 66 -35.04 8.21 10.69
N LYS A 67 -34.89 7.56 11.85
CA LYS A 67 -34.11 6.33 11.96
C LYS A 67 -34.83 5.13 11.35
N ILE A 68 -36.15 5.09 11.43
CA ILE A 68 -36.97 4.08 10.76
C ILE A 68 -36.81 4.21 9.23
N LEU A 69 -36.81 5.43 8.70
CA LEU A 69 -36.56 5.70 7.27
C LEU A 69 -35.15 5.27 6.84
N GLU A 70 -34.12 5.58 7.64
CA GLU A 70 -32.76 5.10 7.38
C GLU A 70 -32.68 3.58 7.34
N LEU A 71 -33.29 2.88 8.30
CA LEU A 71 -33.30 1.42 8.35
C LEU A 71 -34.08 0.81 7.18
N TYR A 72 -35.16 1.45 6.77
CA TYR A 72 -35.92 1.07 5.57
C TYR A 72 -35.05 1.19 4.31
N TRP A 73 -34.37 2.33 4.12
CA TRP A 73 -33.47 2.54 2.98
C TRP A 73 -32.26 1.59 3.01
N GLU A 74 -31.67 1.37 4.19
CA GLU A 74 -30.60 0.39 4.38
C GLU A 74 -31.08 -1.02 4.00
N ARG A 75 -32.27 -1.44 4.46
CA ARG A 75 -32.85 -2.74 4.13
C ARG A 75 -33.10 -2.89 2.63
N MET A 76 -33.69 -1.89 1.99
CA MET A 76 -33.88 -1.89 0.53
C MET A 76 -32.55 -1.95 -0.22
N ALA A 77 -31.56 -1.18 0.20
CA ALA A 77 -30.25 -1.14 -0.45
C ALA A 77 -29.47 -2.46 -0.29
N ARG A 78 -29.57 -3.10 0.88
CA ARG A 78 -28.87 -4.37 1.16
C ARG A 78 -29.53 -5.56 0.47
N LEU A 79 -30.86 -5.64 0.48
CA LEU A 79 -31.60 -6.77 -0.08
C LEU A 79 -31.86 -6.63 -1.59
N GLY A 80 -31.97 -5.40 -2.12
CA GLY A 80 -32.15 -5.14 -3.55
C GLY A 80 -33.30 -5.95 -4.15
N SER A 81 -32.97 -6.88 -5.05
CA SER A 81 -33.94 -7.77 -5.70
C SER A 81 -34.57 -8.82 -4.78
N GLU A 82 -33.91 -9.17 -3.67
CA GLU A 82 -34.41 -10.12 -2.68
C GLU A 82 -35.32 -9.45 -1.64
N TYR A 83 -35.56 -8.15 -1.78
CA TYR A 83 -36.43 -7.41 -0.88
C TYR A 83 -37.84 -8.00 -0.87
N LYS A 84 -38.32 -8.31 0.34
CA LYS A 84 -39.67 -8.80 0.59
C LYS A 84 -40.36 -7.91 1.61
N PRO A 85 -41.56 -7.38 1.28
CA PRO A 85 -42.33 -6.56 2.20
C PRO A 85 -42.62 -7.31 3.52
N ASN A 86 -42.38 -6.64 4.64
CA ASN A 86 -42.81 -7.11 5.96
C ASN A 86 -43.93 -6.21 6.54
N LYS A 87 -44.74 -6.76 7.44
CA LYS A 87 -45.86 -6.08 8.11
C LYS A 87 -45.37 -5.11 9.18
N ASP A 88 -44.40 -5.52 9.99
CA ASP A 88 -43.86 -4.69 11.07
C ASP A 88 -43.08 -3.48 10.51
N GLU A 89 -42.42 -3.68 9.38
CA GLU A 89 -41.79 -2.62 8.58
C GLU A 89 -42.82 -1.59 8.11
N LEU A 90 -43.93 -2.04 7.55
CA LEU A 90 -45.01 -1.15 7.13
C LEU A 90 -45.61 -0.38 8.32
N ASN A 91 -45.86 -1.05 9.45
CA ASN A 91 -46.38 -0.38 10.64
C ASN A 91 -45.41 0.68 11.19
N ALA A 92 -44.11 0.39 11.17
CA ALA A 92 -43.08 1.35 11.52
C ALA A 92 -43.11 2.56 10.57
N LEU A 93 -43.23 2.34 9.26
CA LEU A 93 -43.35 3.42 8.26
C LEU A 93 -44.63 4.26 8.43
N LEU A 94 -45.76 3.65 8.77
CA LEU A 94 -47.01 4.38 9.05
C LEU A 94 -46.86 5.31 10.25
N THR A 95 -46.07 4.91 11.25
CA THR A 95 -45.73 5.74 12.41
C THR A 95 -44.90 6.97 12.01
N THR A 96 -44.19 6.92 10.88
CA THR A 96 -43.39 8.06 10.35
C THR A 96 -44.18 9.05 9.50
N SER A 97 -45.50 8.84 9.33
CA SER A 97 -46.36 9.69 8.49
C SER A 97 -46.38 11.15 8.94
N GLU A 98 -46.49 11.39 10.25
CA GLU A 98 -46.50 12.74 10.83
C GLU A 98 -45.21 13.52 10.57
N TYR A 99 -44.08 12.83 10.42
CA TYR A 99 -42.77 13.46 10.20
C TYR A 99 -42.55 13.94 8.76
N SER A 100 -43.11 13.23 7.78
CA SER A 100 -42.90 13.51 6.35
C SER A 100 -44.07 14.22 5.68
N GLU A 101 -45.13 14.52 6.45
CA GLU A 101 -46.39 15.11 5.97
C GLU A 101 -47.06 14.30 4.84
N VAL A 102 -46.79 12.99 4.78
CA VAL A 102 -47.41 12.09 3.80
C VAL A 102 -48.58 11.34 4.46
N PRO A 103 -49.79 11.38 3.87
CA PRO A 103 -50.92 10.63 4.40
C PRO A 103 -50.62 9.13 4.54
N ALA A 104 -51.08 8.52 5.63
CA ALA A 104 -50.85 7.09 5.92
C ALA A 104 -51.28 6.16 4.77
N ASN A 105 -52.35 6.50 4.06
CA ASN A 105 -52.84 5.73 2.92
C ASN A 105 -51.85 5.78 1.72
N ASP A 106 -51.22 6.93 1.49
CA ASP A 106 -50.26 7.11 0.40
C ASP A 106 -48.92 6.45 0.72
N ILE A 107 -48.47 6.46 1.98
CA ILE A 107 -47.29 5.68 2.42
C ILE A 107 -47.48 4.19 2.14
N LYS A 108 -48.65 3.64 2.50
CA LYS A 108 -48.98 2.25 2.24
C LYS A 108 -48.96 1.94 0.73
N LYS A 109 -49.49 2.86 -0.09
CA LYS A 109 -49.52 2.73 -1.55
C LYS A 109 -48.10 2.75 -2.15
N LEU A 110 -47.24 3.66 -1.69
CA LEU A 110 -45.83 3.77 -2.08
C LEU A 110 -45.04 2.52 -1.70
N TYR A 111 -45.26 1.98 -0.50
CA TYR A 111 -44.55 0.80 0.00
C TYR A 111 -44.75 -0.44 -0.89
N TYR A 112 -45.97 -0.71 -1.35
CA TYR A 112 -46.27 -1.90 -2.14
C TYR A 112 -45.99 -1.73 -3.64
N ARG A 113 -46.16 -0.51 -4.18
CA ARG A 113 -46.13 -0.26 -5.63
C ARG A 113 -44.91 0.53 -6.10
N GLY A 114 -44.02 0.94 -5.19
CA GLY A 114 -42.81 1.69 -5.51
C GLY A 114 -43.07 2.91 -6.38
N GLU A 115 -42.33 3.05 -7.47
CA GLU A 115 -42.43 4.18 -8.40
C GLU A 115 -43.81 4.27 -9.08
N GLN A 116 -44.42 3.16 -9.48
CA GLN A 116 -45.78 3.17 -10.05
C GLN A 116 -46.80 3.71 -9.06
N GLY A 117 -46.63 3.43 -7.76
CA GLY A 117 -47.45 4.02 -6.70
C GLY A 117 -47.30 5.54 -6.63
N ALA A 118 -46.08 6.05 -6.81
CA ALA A 118 -45.80 7.49 -6.83
C ALA A 118 -46.39 8.19 -8.06
N ILE A 119 -46.35 7.55 -9.24
CA ILE A 119 -46.95 8.07 -10.48
C ILE A 119 -48.46 8.21 -10.34
N ASP A 120 -49.14 7.22 -9.74
CA ASP A 120 -50.59 7.27 -9.50
C ASP A 120 -50.99 8.38 -8.54
N ILE A 121 -50.21 8.62 -7.48
CA ILE A 121 -50.46 9.72 -6.52
C ILE A 121 -50.34 11.08 -7.23
N LYS A 122 -49.38 11.23 -8.14
CA LYS A 122 -49.21 12.44 -8.96
C LYS A 122 -50.25 12.57 -10.08
N GLY A 123 -51.13 11.59 -10.27
CA GLY A 123 -52.16 11.61 -11.33
C GLY A 123 -51.61 11.41 -12.75
N GLY A 124 -50.43 10.78 -12.90
CA GLY A 124 -49.88 10.42 -14.22
C GLY A 124 -49.34 11.59 -15.06
N SER A 125 -49.19 12.80 -14.50
CA SER A 125 -48.62 13.94 -15.23
C SER A 125 -47.13 13.74 -15.49
N VAL A 126 -46.71 13.85 -16.75
CA VAL A 126 -45.30 13.93 -17.12
C VAL A 126 -44.75 15.26 -16.59
N ASN A 127 -43.64 15.23 -15.85
CA ASN A 127 -42.98 16.46 -15.42
C ASN A 127 -42.40 17.19 -16.63
N ARG A 128 -42.35 18.52 -16.61
CA ARG A 128 -41.70 19.30 -17.66
C ARG A 128 -40.18 19.04 -17.66
N ASP A 129 -39.62 18.88 -18.86
CA ASP A 129 -38.17 18.77 -19.06
C ASP A 129 -37.44 20.02 -18.54
N ASN A 130 -36.52 19.83 -17.61
CA ASN A 130 -35.76 20.88 -16.93
C ASN A 130 -34.23 20.74 -17.11
N SER A 131 -33.78 19.96 -18.10
CA SER A 131 -32.36 19.71 -18.37
C SER A 131 -31.57 20.98 -18.73
N LEU A 132 -32.19 21.92 -19.46
CA LEU A 132 -31.61 23.21 -19.86
C LEU A 132 -32.22 24.38 -19.07
N ARG A 133 -32.62 24.15 -17.81
CA ARG A 133 -33.02 25.25 -16.92
C ARG A 133 -31.85 26.24 -16.76
N PRO A 134 -32.11 27.54 -16.51
CA PRO A 134 -31.03 28.51 -16.31
C PRO A 134 -30.16 28.13 -15.12
N PHE A 135 -28.86 28.46 -15.20
CA PHE A 135 -27.91 28.16 -14.14
C PHE A 135 -28.22 29.00 -12.89
N MET A 136 -28.39 28.31 -11.76
CA MET A 136 -28.78 28.91 -10.48
C MET A 136 -27.60 29.21 -9.55
N PHE A 137 -26.36 28.98 -10.01
CA PHE A 137 -25.12 29.17 -9.22
C PHE A 137 -25.05 28.32 -7.94
N ASP A 138 -25.68 27.14 -7.96
CA ASP A 138 -25.83 26.20 -6.83
C ASP A 138 -24.94 24.95 -6.92
N GLU A 139 -24.27 24.73 -8.05
CA GLU A 139 -23.38 23.58 -8.26
C GLU A 139 -22.07 23.96 -8.98
N LEU A 140 -20.98 23.32 -8.57
CA LEU A 140 -19.66 23.53 -9.17
C LEU A 140 -19.51 22.74 -10.49
N PRO A 141 -18.82 23.29 -11.50
CA PRO A 141 -18.43 22.52 -12.69
C PRO A 141 -17.51 21.34 -12.35
N SER A 142 -17.43 20.35 -13.25
CA SER A 142 -16.64 19.12 -13.04
C SER A 142 -15.18 19.36 -12.65
N GLN A 143 -14.46 20.26 -13.34
CA GLN A 143 -13.06 20.58 -13.00
C GLN A 143 -12.93 21.20 -11.60
N ALA A 144 -13.87 22.06 -11.21
CA ALA A 144 -13.88 22.64 -9.87
C ALA A 144 -14.18 21.58 -8.80
N GLN A 145 -15.08 20.63 -9.07
CA GLN A 145 -15.34 19.50 -8.18
C GLN A 145 -14.11 18.60 -8.03
N GLU A 146 -13.32 18.39 -9.09
CA GLU A 146 -12.06 17.65 -9.03
C GLU A 146 -11.03 18.35 -8.14
N LEU A 147 -10.85 19.66 -8.28
CA LEU A 147 -9.96 20.44 -7.40
C LEU A 147 -10.42 20.37 -5.93
N VAL A 148 -11.73 20.46 -5.69
CA VAL A 148 -12.29 20.28 -4.35
C VAL A 148 -12.01 18.87 -3.82
N ALA A 149 -12.10 17.83 -4.66
CA ALA A 149 -11.79 16.45 -4.28
C ALA A 149 -10.29 16.27 -3.95
N GLN A 150 -9.39 16.79 -4.77
CA GLN A 150 -7.95 16.79 -4.50
C GLN A 150 -7.61 17.53 -3.21
N HIS A 151 -8.25 18.68 -2.96
CA HIS A 151 -8.07 19.41 -1.71
C HIS A 151 -8.61 18.63 -0.50
N ARG A 152 -9.72 17.88 -0.64
CA ARG A 152 -10.22 16.97 0.40
C ARG A 152 -9.23 15.82 0.66
N GLU A 153 -8.62 15.26 -0.38
CA GLU A 153 -7.57 14.24 -0.28
C GLU A 153 -6.32 14.78 0.44
N GLN A 154 -5.86 15.97 0.07
CA GLN A 154 -4.76 16.64 0.77
C GLN A 154 -5.08 16.81 2.26
N ARG A 155 -6.28 17.30 2.60
CA ARG A 155 -6.72 17.45 3.99
C ARG A 155 -6.83 16.10 4.71
N PHE A 156 -7.20 15.05 4.01
CA PHE A 156 -7.21 13.69 4.55
C PHE A 156 -5.78 13.24 4.92
N TYR A 157 -4.80 13.39 4.03
CA TYR A 157 -3.40 13.08 4.33
C TYR A 157 -2.83 13.95 5.44
N ASN A 158 -3.18 15.25 5.50
CA ASN A 158 -2.78 16.11 6.61
C ASN A 158 -3.34 15.61 7.94
N ARG A 159 -4.59 15.11 7.96
CA ARG A 159 -5.19 14.50 9.16
C ARG A 159 -4.47 13.21 9.54
N LEU A 160 -4.17 12.32 8.59
CA LEU A 160 -3.37 11.11 8.83
C LEU A 160 -2.01 11.47 9.44
N ALA A 161 -1.33 12.47 8.87
CA ALA A 161 -0.05 12.93 9.35
C ALA A 161 -0.11 13.48 10.79
N ALA A 162 -1.16 14.24 11.11
CA ALA A 162 -1.32 14.86 12.42
C ALA A 162 -1.73 13.87 13.52
N TYR A 163 -2.60 12.89 13.22
CA TYR A 163 -3.21 12.05 14.25
C TYR A 163 -2.82 10.58 14.16
N GLU A 164 -2.56 10.02 12.97
CA GLU A 164 -2.20 8.60 12.83
C GLU A 164 -0.70 8.34 12.86
N LEU A 165 0.13 9.20 12.25
CA LEU A 165 1.59 9.01 12.29
C LEU A 165 2.18 9.07 13.71
N PRO A 166 1.70 9.92 14.64
CA PRO A 166 2.15 9.85 16.04
C PRO A 166 1.75 8.54 16.73
N LEU A 167 0.61 7.93 16.36
CA LEU A 167 0.23 6.60 16.86
C LEU A 167 1.15 5.51 16.31
N LEU A 168 1.63 5.66 15.07
CA LEU A 168 2.61 4.74 14.47
C LEU A 168 3.91 4.68 15.29
N ALA A 169 4.30 5.78 15.94
CA ALA A 169 5.49 5.82 16.80
C ALA A 169 5.44 4.83 17.98
N GLN A 170 4.27 4.36 18.39
CA GLN A 170 4.12 3.30 19.40
C GLN A 170 4.75 1.97 18.95
N TYR A 171 4.85 1.74 17.64
CA TYR A 171 5.44 0.55 17.04
C TYR A 171 6.91 0.75 16.63
N ARG A 172 7.57 1.80 17.13
CA ARG A 172 8.98 2.09 16.85
C ARG A 172 9.89 1.05 17.50
N GLN A 173 10.87 0.58 16.74
CA GLN A 173 11.93 -0.32 17.19
C GLN A 173 13.29 0.37 17.02
N GLU A 174 14.20 0.23 17.99
CA GLU A 174 15.57 0.71 17.83
C GLU A 174 16.35 -0.16 16.83
N TYR A 175 17.31 0.43 16.12
CA TYR A 175 18.11 -0.32 15.17
C TYR A 175 19.14 -1.20 15.89
N LYS A 176 18.85 -2.50 16.00
CA LYS A 176 19.80 -3.50 16.53
C LYS A 176 20.79 -3.91 15.45
N ARG A 177 21.91 -3.20 15.36
CA ARG A 177 22.95 -3.45 14.35
C ARG A 177 23.53 -4.87 14.49
N PRO A 178 23.48 -5.72 13.45
CA PRO A 178 24.23 -6.96 13.44
C PRO A 178 25.74 -6.65 13.30
N SER A 179 26.57 -7.34 14.07
CA SER A 179 28.03 -7.19 13.97
C SER A 179 28.49 -7.70 12.60
N ALA A 180 29.31 -6.91 11.90
CA ALA A 180 29.84 -7.27 10.59
C ALA A 180 30.72 -8.54 10.66
N LYS A 181 31.37 -8.79 11.80
CA LYS A 181 32.18 -10.00 12.02
C LYS A 181 31.34 -11.28 12.04
N THR A 182 30.13 -11.23 12.57
CA THR A 182 29.25 -12.40 12.67
C THR A 182 28.30 -12.52 11.48
N HIS A 183 27.95 -11.40 10.84
CA HIS A 183 27.02 -11.34 9.71
C HIS A 183 27.65 -10.64 8.49
N PRO A 184 28.71 -11.19 7.88
CA PRO A 184 29.36 -10.59 6.71
C PRO A 184 28.55 -10.80 5.41
N VAL A 185 27.65 -11.78 5.39
CA VAL A 185 26.83 -12.11 4.21
C VAL A 185 25.58 -11.25 4.17
N THR A 186 25.31 -10.67 3.00
CA THR A 186 24.12 -9.87 2.73
C THR A 186 23.22 -10.56 1.72
N TYR A 187 21.98 -10.86 2.12
CA TYR A 187 20.93 -11.33 1.22
C TYR A 187 20.02 -10.16 0.85
N ARG A 188 19.97 -9.83 -0.44
CA ARG A 188 19.08 -8.79 -0.97
C ARG A 188 17.86 -9.43 -1.64
N TYR A 189 16.69 -9.10 -1.10
CA TYR A 189 15.39 -9.45 -1.64
C TYR A 189 14.81 -8.27 -2.42
N THR A 190 13.90 -8.53 -3.36
CA THR A 190 13.18 -7.50 -4.12
C THR A 190 11.71 -7.85 -4.12
N SER A 191 10.85 -6.90 -3.74
CA SER A 191 9.39 -7.04 -3.73
C SER A 191 8.77 -5.88 -4.51
N TYR A 192 7.77 -6.18 -5.35
CA TYR A 192 7.00 -5.20 -6.09
C TYR A 192 5.63 -5.07 -5.43
N ILE A 193 5.33 -3.89 -4.87
CA ILE A 193 4.09 -3.68 -4.10
C ILE A 193 2.94 -3.49 -5.07
N GLY A 194 1.90 -4.33 -4.97
CA GLY A 194 0.72 -4.26 -5.83
C GLY A 194 0.84 -5.03 -7.16
N GLU A 195 1.99 -5.62 -7.45
CA GLU A 195 2.26 -6.34 -8.71
C GLU A 195 2.87 -7.72 -8.43
N ASP A 196 2.46 -8.74 -9.19
CA ASP A 196 3.13 -10.03 -9.21
C ASP A 196 4.20 -10.05 -10.32
N HIS A 197 5.39 -9.55 -9.98
CA HIS A 197 6.49 -9.45 -10.93
C HIS A 197 7.42 -10.67 -10.84
N PRO A 198 7.80 -11.33 -11.96
CA PRO A 198 8.59 -12.56 -11.94
C PRO A 198 9.95 -12.41 -11.24
N ASN A 199 10.61 -11.25 -11.38
CA ASN A 199 11.87 -10.93 -10.69
C ASN A 199 11.72 -10.82 -9.16
N SER A 200 10.52 -10.84 -8.59
CA SER A 200 10.34 -10.86 -7.13
C SER A 200 10.90 -12.13 -6.48
N ARG A 201 11.05 -13.22 -7.26
CA ARG A 201 11.63 -14.48 -6.77
C ARG A 201 13.16 -14.45 -6.71
N LYS A 202 13.81 -13.50 -7.40
CA LYS A 202 15.27 -13.41 -7.49
C LYS A 202 15.87 -12.94 -6.17
N VAL A 203 16.85 -13.69 -5.67
CA VAL A 203 17.64 -13.33 -4.48
C VAL A 203 19.09 -13.14 -4.87
N VAL A 204 19.76 -12.19 -4.21
CA VAL A 204 21.18 -11.89 -4.43
C VAL A 204 21.94 -12.01 -3.13
N LEU A 205 22.99 -12.83 -3.13
CA LEU A 205 23.95 -12.97 -2.05
C LEU A 205 25.21 -12.17 -2.39
N SER A 206 25.71 -11.39 -1.44
CA SER A 206 27.01 -10.73 -1.51
C SER A 206 27.77 -10.80 -0.19
N VAL A 207 29.08 -11.00 -0.27
CA VAL A 207 29.98 -11.07 0.89
C VAL A 207 31.38 -10.62 0.47
N LYS A 208 32.13 -10.00 1.38
CA LYS A 208 33.56 -9.76 1.17
C LYS A 208 34.34 -11.02 1.53
N THR A 209 35.30 -11.42 0.70
CA THR A 209 35.99 -12.69 0.93
C THR A 209 36.89 -12.66 2.15
N ASP A 210 37.48 -11.50 2.46
CA ASP A 210 38.30 -11.31 3.66
C ASP A 210 37.48 -11.46 4.97
N GLU A 211 36.18 -11.17 4.93
CA GLU A 211 35.30 -11.25 6.11
C GLU A 211 34.79 -12.68 6.39
N LEU A 212 35.15 -13.66 5.55
CA LEU A 212 34.71 -15.07 5.69
C LEU A 212 35.51 -15.85 6.76
N GLY A 213 36.63 -15.30 7.26
CA GLY A 213 37.47 -15.94 8.27
C GLY A 213 38.16 -17.21 7.75
N LEU A 214 38.61 -17.19 6.50
CA LEU A 214 39.36 -18.28 5.86
C LEU A 214 40.87 -18.03 5.97
N GLU A 215 41.64 -19.11 6.07
CA GLU A 215 43.11 -19.08 5.99
C GLU A 215 43.56 -18.67 4.59
N GLU A 216 44.73 -18.03 4.43
CA GLU A 216 45.16 -17.44 3.16
C GLU A 216 45.11 -18.40 1.96
N ARG A 217 45.58 -19.65 2.13
CA ARG A 217 45.52 -20.69 1.07
C ARG A 217 44.10 -21.07 0.71
N SER A 218 43.26 -21.31 1.72
CA SER A 218 41.84 -21.62 1.52
C SER A 218 41.07 -20.45 0.91
N LEU A 219 41.43 -19.21 1.25
CA LEU A 219 40.87 -17.99 0.70
C LEU A 219 41.24 -17.85 -0.78
N HIS A 220 42.51 -18.09 -1.14
CA HIS A 220 42.94 -18.13 -2.53
C HIS A 220 42.15 -19.16 -3.33
N LYS A 221 42.04 -20.40 -2.82
CA LYS A 221 41.21 -21.45 -3.42
C LYS A 221 39.74 -21.03 -3.57
N PHE A 222 39.15 -20.39 -2.56
CA PHE A 222 37.78 -19.83 -2.63
C PHE A 222 37.64 -18.85 -3.80
N ARG A 223 38.59 -17.91 -3.95
CA ARG A 223 38.58 -16.89 -5.01
C ARG A 223 38.74 -17.53 -6.40
N VAL A 224 39.60 -18.55 -6.53
CA VAL A 224 39.77 -19.32 -7.76
C VAL A 224 38.48 -20.05 -8.15
N LEU A 225 37.82 -20.74 -7.20
CA LEU A 225 36.54 -21.43 -7.44
C LEU A 225 35.41 -20.46 -7.81
N ALA A 226 35.40 -19.25 -7.24
CA ALA A 226 34.39 -18.24 -7.51
C ALA A 226 34.46 -17.67 -8.94
N ARG A 227 35.65 -17.66 -9.57
CA ARG A 227 35.87 -17.17 -10.95
C ARG A 227 35.26 -15.78 -11.17
N SER A 228 34.37 -15.65 -12.16
CA SER A 228 33.74 -14.37 -12.55
C SER A 228 32.82 -13.74 -11.50
N ARG A 229 32.44 -14.50 -10.46
CA ARG A 229 31.58 -14.04 -9.35
C ARG A 229 32.35 -13.27 -8.29
N TYR A 230 33.68 -13.40 -8.26
CA TYR A 230 34.56 -12.64 -7.40
C TYR A 230 35.10 -11.40 -8.11
N ASP A 231 35.11 -10.26 -7.42
CA ASP A 231 35.68 -9.00 -7.90
C ASP A 231 36.92 -8.64 -7.07
N HIS A 232 38.10 -8.79 -7.66
CA HIS A 232 39.38 -8.59 -6.98
C HIS A 232 39.67 -7.14 -6.58
N ILE A 233 38.93 -6.16 -7.11
CA ILE A 233 39.17 -4.73 -6.80
C ILE A 233 38.44 -4.32 -5.53
N THR A 234 37.22 -4.82 -5.34
CA THR A 234 36.39 -4.51 -4.17
C THR A 234 36.40 -5.61 -3.11
N ASP A 235 37.08 -6.71 -3.39
CA ASP A 235 37.05 -7.95 -2.61
C ASP A 235 35.65 -8.57 -2.42
N ILE A 236 34.76 -8.42 -3.39
CA ILE A 236 33.35 -8.87 -3.25
C ILE A 236 33.10 -10.12 -4.06
N PHE A 237 32.64 -11.18 -3.39
CA PHE A 237 31.99 -12.31 -4.02
C PHE A 237 30.47 -12.08 -4.05
N LYS A 238 29.87 -12.22 -5.23
CA LYS A 238 28.43 -12.01 -5.44
C LYS A 238 27.82 -13.03 -6.37
N MET A 239 26.67 -13.56 -5.99
CA MET A 239 25.87 -14.45 -6.85
C MET A 239 24.37 -14.26 -6.64
N SER A 240 23.59 -14.58 -7.66
CA SER A 240 22.12 -14.53 -7.60
C SER A 240 21.49 -15.83 -8.10
N SER A 241 20.31 -16.14 -7.58
CA SER A 241 19.48 -17.26 -8.06
C SER A 241 18.08 -16.78 -8.39
N ASP A 242 17.58 -17.31 -9.49
CA ASP A 242 16.23 -17.09 -10.02
C ASP A 242 15.64 -18.41 -10.57
N LYS A 243 16.11 -19.54 -10.02
CA LYS A 243 15.82 -20.88 -10.52
C LYS A 243 14.50 -21.43 -9.97
N PHE A 244 14.19 -21.07 -8.73
CA PHE A 244 13.01 -21.55 -8.00
C PHE A 244 11.91 -20.50 -8.02
N GLU A 245 10.68 -20.95 -7.82
CA GLU A 245 9.48 -20.10 -7.84
C GLU A 245 9.44 -19.13 -6.66
N GLN A 246 9.84 -19.59 -5.47
CA GLN A 246 9.82 -18.80 -4.25
C GLN A 246 11.19 -18.18 -3.95
N ALA A 247 11.18 -16.92 -3.49
CA ALA A 247 12.40 -16.22 -3.07
C ALA A 247 13.12 -16.92 -1.90
N SER A 248 12.37 -17.52 -0.98
CA SER A 248 12.91 -18.30 0.14
C SER A 248 13.73 -19.51 -0.34
N GLN A 249 13.24 -20.23 -1.35
CA GLN A 249 13.94 -21.36 -1.96
C GLN A 249 15.20 -20.91 -2.69
N ASN A 250 15.14 -19.79 -3.45
CA ASN A 250 16.32 -19.21 -4.08
C ASN A 250 17.37 -18.75 -3.06
N ALA A 251 16.96 -18.18 -1.92
CA ALA A 251 17.87 -17.81 -0.84
C ALA A 251 18.54 -19.03 -0.22
N ARG A 252 17.77 -20.09 0.06
CA ARG A 252 18.29 -21.35 0.60
C ARG A 252 19.27 -22.01 -0.35
N TYR A 253 18.96 -22.05 -1.64
CA TYR A 253 19.87 -22.57 -2.66
C TYR A 253 21.20 -21.79 -2.72
N LEU A 254 21.15 -20.47 -2.60
CA LEU A 254 22.36 -19.64 -2.52
C LEU A 254 23.18 -19.93 -1.26
N HIS A 255 22.51 -20.13 -0.13
CA HIS A 255 23.16 -20.56 1.11
C HIS A 255 23.87 -21.91 0.92
N ASP A 256 23.18 -22.91 0.36
CA ASP A 256 23.75 -24.25 0.14
C ASP A 256 24.97 -24.21 -0.80
N ILE A 257 24.93 -23.38 -1.85
CA ILE A 257 26.10 -23.17 -2.73
C ILE A 257 27.24 -22.52 -1.96
N LEU A 258 26.98 -21.50 -1.16
CA LEU A 258 28.02 -20.84 -0.37
C LEU A 258 28.67 -21.83 0.60
N GLN A 259 27.88 -22.66 1.28
CA GLN A 259 28.41 -23.70 2.20
C GLN A 259 29.26 -24.73 1.45
N LYS A 260 28.84 -25.17 0.26
CA LYS A 260 29.65 -26.05 -0.59
C LYS A 260 30.96 -25.40 -1.01
N LEU A 261 30.92 -24.11 -1.38
CA LEU A 261 32.12 -23.37 -1.75
C LEU A 261 33.08 -23.23 -0.56
N LEU A 262 32.55 -22.95 0.64
CA LEU A 262 33.35 -22.91 1.87
C LEU A 262 33.97 -24.28 2.20
N ALA A 263 33.21 -25.36 2.09
CA ALA A 263 33.71 -26.72 2.33
C ALA A 263 34.84 -27.07 1.36
N GLU A 264 34.64 -26.80 0.07
CA GLU A 264 35.66 -27.05 -0.97
C GLU A 264 36.91 -26.19 -0.76
N SER A 265 36.74 -24.94 -0.33
CA SER A 265 37.87 -24.05 -0.03
C SER A 265 38.72 -24.52 1.14
N LYS A 266 38.11 -25.19 2.13
CA LYS A 266 38.80 -25.72 3.32
C LYS A 266 39.44 -27.09 3.07
N ASP A 267 39.01 -27.82 2.04
CA ASP A 267 39.61 -29.10 1.67
C ASP A 267 40.92 -28.86 0.89
N LEU A 268 42.05 -28.82 1.60
CA LEU A 268 43.39 -28.71 1.00
C LEU A 268 44.06 -30.06 0.71
N THR A 269 43.36 -31.18 0.96
CA THR A 269 43.98 -32.52 0.89
C THR A 269 44.11 -33.03 -0.54
N LYS A 270 43.18 -32.65 -1.42
CA LYS A 270 43.16 -33.09 -2.81
C LYS A 270 43.95 -32.17 -3.74
N ASP A 271 43.65 -30.88 -3.65
CA ASP A 271 44.17 -29.85 -4.55
C ASP A 271 44.14 -28.48 -3.85
N ASP A 272 45.28 -27.80 -3.80
CA ASP A 272 45.50 -26.53 -3.12
C ASP A 272 45.30 -25.32 -4.06
N PHE A 273 45.39 -25.53 -5.38
CA PHE A 273 45.37 -24.47 -6.40
C PHE A 273 46.35 -23.32 -6.12
N SER A 274 47.49 -23.57 -5.46
CA SER A 274 48.51 -22.57 -5.20
C SER A 274 49.35 -22.21 -6.44
N ASP A 275 49.34 -23.08 -7.44
CA ASP A 275 49.98 -22.92 -8.74
C ASP A 275 49.13 -22.14 -9.76
N VAL A 276 47.82 -21.97 -9.50
CA VAL A 276 46.89 -21.31 -10.42
C VAL A 276 46.74 -19.82 -10.07
N PRO A 277 47.18 -18.88 -10.92
CA PRO A 277 46.99 -17.45 -10.65
C PRO A 277 45.52 -17.05 -10.69
N LEU A 278 45.15 -16.02 -9.92
CA LEU A 278 43.82 -15.45 -9.93
C LEU A 278 43.48 -14.81 -11.30
N ASP A 279 42.43 -15.31 -11.96
CA ASP A 279 41.94 -14.74 -13.21
C ASP A 279 41.18 -13.42 -12.96
N THR A 280 41.71 -12.32 -13.52
CA THR A 280 41.17 -10.96 -13.39
C THR A 280 40.64 -10.39 -14.72
N ARG A 281 40.48 -11.21 -15.76
CA ARG A 281 40.08 -10.72 -17.09
C ARG A 281 38.68 -10.11 -17.10
N HIS A 282 37.74 -10.66 -16.34
CA HIS A 282 36.35 -10.18 -16.30
C HIS A 282 36.19 -8.83 -15.60
N THR A 283 36.99 -8.56 -14.56
CA THR A 283 37.00 -7.26 -13.86
C THR A 283 37.67 -6.18 -14.71
N ILE A 284 38.78 -6.50 -15.39
CA ILE A 284 39.41 -5.60 -16.36
C ILE A 284 38.40 -5.24 -17.46
N ALA A 285 37.73 -6.23 -18.06
CA ALA A 285 36.69 -5.98 -19.07
C ALA A 285 35.48 -5.18 -18.52
N LYS A 286 35.10 -5.39 -17.25
CA LYS A 286 34.07 -4.60 -16.57
C LYS A 286 34.51 -3.14 -16.42
N ASN A 287 35.78 -2.91 -16.08
CA ASN A 287 36.33 -1.57 -15.89
C ASN A 287 36.57 -0.85 -17.20
N LEU A 288 36.98 -1.54 -18.27
CA LEU A 288 37.10 -0.95 -19.60
C LEU A 288 35.75 -0.45 -20.12
N ARG A 289 34.65 -1.12 -19.76
CA ARG A 289 33.29 -0.66 -20.07
C ARG A 289 32.84 0.54 -19.23
N LYS A 290 33.53 0.85 -18.12
CA LYS A 290 33.23 1.98 -17.25
C LYS A 290 34.20 3.12 -17.52
N LYS A 291 33.71 4.37 -17.46
CA LYS A 291 34.61 5.53 -17.49
C LYS A 291 35.26 5.69 -16.11
N LYS A 292 36.59 5.80 -16.07
CA LYS A 292 37.35 6.06 -14.83
C LYS A 292 37.57 7.56 -14.61
N ARG A 293 37.56 7.97 -13.34
CA ARG A 293 37.83 9.33 -12.86
C ARG A 293 38.89 9.25 -11.75
N ASP A 294 40.00 8.59 -12.07
CA ASP A 294 41.13 8.32 -11.18
C ASP A 294 42.13 9.48 -11.09
N TYR A 295 41.99 10.50 -11.94
CA TYR A 295 42.78 11.73 -11.84
C TYR A 295 42.44 12.49 -10.56
N LYS A 296 43.47 12.92 -9.83
CA LYS A 296 43.36 13.73 -8.62
C LYS A 296 44.02 15.08 -8.86
N PHE A 297 43.52 16.10 -8.18
CA PHE A 297 44.19 17.41 -8.19
C PHE A 297 45.57 17.25 -7.53
N PRO A 298 46.67 17.69 -8.18
CA PRO A 298 48.00 17.56 -7.62
C PRO A 298 48.11 18.25 -6.27
N GLU A 299 48.63 17.55 -5.27
CA GLU A 299 48.75 18.07 -3.91
C GLU A 299 49.60 19.34 -3.85
N HIS A 300 50.72 19.36 -4.60
CA HIS A 300 51.63 20.49 -4.69
C HIS A 300 51.05 21.72 -5.44
N TRP A 301 49.91 21.58 -6.13
CA TRP A 301 49.21 22.72 -6.74
C TRP A 301 48.20 23.36 -5.79
N LYS A 302 47.93 22.72 -4.65
CA LYS A 302 47.10 23.36 -3.63
C LYS A 302 47.88 24.58 -3.13
N ARG A 303 47.22 25.74 -3.14
CA ARG A 303 47.73 26.99 -2.58
C ARG A 303 46.91 27.31 -1.34
N PRO A 304 47.27 26.79 -0.14
CA PRO A 304 46.53 27.12 1.08
C PRO A 304 46.60 28.61 1.43
N GLU A 305 47.65 29.30 0.98
CA GLU A 305 47.83 30.75 1.11
C GLU A 305 46.73 31.55 0.38
N ASP A 306 46.23 31.05 -0.75
CA ASP A 306 45.15 31.66 -1.53
C ASP A 306 43.76 31.30 -0.99
N ALA A 307 43.69 30.44 0.04
CA ALA A 307 42.42 30.09 0.65
C ALA A 307 41.78 31.35 1.29
N PRO A 308 40.48 31.61 1.07
CA PRO A 308 39.82 32.77 1.64
C PRO A 308 39.85 32.65 3.17
N LYS A 309 40.60 33.55 3.82
CA LYS A 309 40.62 33.65 5.28
C LYS A 309 39.22 33.95 5.81
N LYS A 310 38.89 33.42 6.99
CA LYS A 310 37.59 33.67 7.64
C LYS A 310 37.39 35.18 7.76
N LYS A 311 36.36 35.70 7.11
CA LYS A 311 35.96 37.10 7.25
C LYS A 311 35.34 37.28 8.63
N PHE A 312 35.71 38.36 9.30
CA PHE A 312 35.13 38.69 10.60
C PHE A 312 33.73 39.26 10.40
N ASN A 313 32.71 38.53 10.83
CA ASN A 313 31.33 39.01 10.84
C ASN A 313 31.01 39.52 12.25
N ILE A 314 30.85 40.83 12.38
CA ILE A 314 30.68 41.50 13.68
C ILE A 314 29.32 41.13 14.30
N VAL A 315 28.29 40.90 13.48
CA VAL A 315 26.93 40.57 13.95
C VAL A 315 26.91 39.17 14.54
N ASP A 316 27.49 38.18 13.84
CA ASP A 316 27.57 36.80 14.33
C ASP A 316 28.38 36.74 15.63
N GLN A 317 29.49 37.47 15.72
CA GLN A 317 30.33 37.52 16.92
C GLN A 317 29.61 38.15 18.13
N LEU A 318 28.74 39.14 17.88
CA LEU A 318 27.89 39.73 18.91
C LEU A 318 26.83 38.71 19.34
N LEU A 319 26.18 38.04 18.40
CA LEU A 319 25.14 37.06 18.68
C LEU A 319 25.69 35.86 19.48
N ASP A 320 26.89 35.39 19.12
CA ASP A 320 27.64 34.35 19.83
C ASP A 320 28.08 34.78 21.24
N SER A 321 28.09 36.09 21.55
CA SER A 321 28.40 36.59 22.89
C SER A 321 27.19 36.71 23.82
N VAL A 322 25.99 36.45 23.28
CA VAL A 322 24.70 36.53 23.98
C VAL A 322 24.14 35.15 24.34
N GLU A 323 24.61 34.08 23.70
CA GLU A 323 24.37 32.68 24.11
C GLU A 323 25.33 32.20 25.22
#